data_AF-A0A961DKU7-F1
#
_entry.id   AF-A0A961DKU7-F1
#
_cell.length_a   1.000
_cell.length_b   1.000
_cell.length_c   1.000
_cell.angle_alpha   90.00
_cell.angle_beta   90.00
_cell.angle_gamma   90.00
#
_symmetry.space_group_name_H-M   'P 1'
#
loop_
_entity.id
_entity.type
_entity.pdbx_description
1 polymer ?
#
loop_
_entity_poly.entity_id
_entity_poly.type
_entity_poly.pdbx_seq_one_letter_code
_entity_poly.pdbx_strand_id
1 'polypeptide(L)'
;VRADEIVQSSADEAVVAILAKLSTFEGRSRFTTWAYKFGILHTATAVRREVWSNTEIDLSSIPEPTSRLGDPVAHVEGLALSGALRRCIAECLTPHQQRILIAITVEGIPIDVIADRLHTTRNTVYKTLHEARRRLREGLIAQGYINTTEEVN
;
A
#
# COMPACT_ATOMS: atom_id res chain seq x y z
N VAL A 1 -20.85 -19.98 4.05
CA VAL A 1 -21.53 -18.72 4.48
C VAL A 1 -20.71 -17.51 4.07
N ARG A 2 -19.66 -17.08 4.81
CA ARG A 2 -18.90 -15.86 4.48
C ARG A 2 -18.17 -15.92 3.12
N ALA A 3 -17.59 -17.07 2.76
CA ALA A 3 -16.97 -17.25 1.44
C ALA A 3 -17.99 -17.24 0.28
N ASP A 4 -19.15 -17.87 0.47
CA ASP A 4 -20.22 -17.92 -0.54
C ASP A 4 -20.82 -16.53 -0.78
N GLU A 5 -20.98 -15.74 0.28
CA GLU A 5 -21.42 -14.34 0.21
C GLU A 5 -20.42 -13.48 -0.58
N ILE A 6 -19.12 -13.65 -0.33
CA ILE A 6 -18.07 -12.96 -1.08
C ILE A 6 -18.11 -13.36 -2.56
N VAL A 7 -18.24 -14.65 -2.86
CA VAL A 7 -18.32 -15.15 -4.24
C VAL A 7 -19.54 -14.57 -4.95
N GLN A 8 -20.71 -14.59 -4.31
CA GLN A 8 -21.95 -14.09 -4.90
C GLN A 8 -21.87 -12.59 -5.17
N SER A 9 -21.48 -11.79 -4.17
CA SER A 9 -21.32 -10.34 -4.32
C SER A 9 -20.29 -10.00 -5.40
N SER A 10 -19.16 -10.73 -5.44
CA SER A 10 -18.11 -10.54 -6.45
C SER A 10 -18.60 -10.88 -7.86
N ALA A 11 -19.45 -11.89 -8.01
CA ALA A 11 -20.06 -12.24 -9.28
C ALA A 11 -21.00 -11.13 -9.76
N ASP A 12 -21.83 -10.59 -8.86
CA ASP A 12 -22.76 -9.51 -9.17
C ASP A 12 -22.01 -8.24 -9.62
N GLU A 13 -20.97 -7.83 -8.88
CA GLU A 13 -20.11 -6.70 -9.28
C GLU A 13 -19.40 -6.94 -10.61
N ALA A 14 -18.89 -8.16 -10.83
CA ALA A 14 -18.24 -8.52 -12.09
C ALA A 14 -19.21 -8.43 -13.26
N VAL A 15 -20.45 -8.88 -13.11
CA VAL A 15 -21.49 -8.77 -14.16
C VAL A 15 -21.79 -7.31 -14.48
N VAL A 16 -21.95 -6.45 -13.47
CA VAL A 16 -22.15 -5.01 -13.68
C VAL A 16 -20.98 -4.39 -14.44
N ALA A 17 -19.74 -4.70 -14.05
CA ALA A 17 -18.54 -4.20 -14.70
C ALA A 17 -18.38 -4.73 -16.15
N ILE A 18 -18.74 -6.00 -16.39
CA ILE A 18 -18.78 -6.61 -17.72
C ILE A 18 -19.77 -5.87 -18.61
N LEU A 19 -21.00 -5.65 -18.15
CA LEU A 19 -22.03 -4.95 -18.93
C LEU A 19 -21.60 -3.52 -19.27
N ALA A 20 -21.01 -2.80 -18.31
CA ALA A 20 -20.49 -1.46 -18.52
C ALA A 20 -19.34 -1.39 -19.55
N LYS A 21 -18.57 -2.47 -19.69
CA LYS A 21 -17.41 -2.55 -20.60
C LYS A 21 -17.64 -3.43 -21.82
N LEU A 22 -18.85 -3.94 -22.04
CA LEU A 22 -19.14 -4.91 -23.09
C LEU A 22 -18.77 -4.38 -24.48
N SER A 23 -19.00 -3.09 -24.72
CA SER A 23 -18.65 -2.42 -25.97
C SER A 23 -17.14 -2.37 -26.26
N THR A 24 -16.30 -2.57 -25.25
CA THR A 24 -14.83 -2.61 -25.39
C THR A 24 -14.29 -4.00 -25.73
N PHE A 25 -15.17 -5.02 -25.79
CA PHE A 25 -14.76 -6.37 -26.14
C PHE A 25 -14.50 -6.51 -27.65
N GLU A 26 -13.23 -6.62 -28.02
CA GLU A 26 -12.77 -6.64 -29.41
C GLU A 26 -12.88 -8.01 -30.11
N GLY A 27 -13.39 -9.05 -29.42
CA GLY A 27 -13.55 -10.38 -30.03
C GLY A 27 -12.26 -11.18 -30.27
N ARG A 28 -11.09 -10.69 -29.82
CA ARG A 28 -9.78 -11.36 -30.00
C ARG A 28 -9.57 -12.63 -29.17
N SER A 29 -10.52 -12.99 -28.31
CA SER A 29 -10.52 -14.21 -27.47
C SER A 29 -11.96 -14.64 -27.21
N ARG A 30 -12.20 -15.80 -26.58
CA ARG A 30 -13.54 -16.17 -26.12
C ARG A 30 -14.05 -15.11 -25.13
N PHE A 31 -15.32 -14.74 -25.23
CA PHE A 31 -15.97 -13.81 -24.30
C PHE A 31 -15.74 -14.21 -22.83
N THR A 32 -15.85 -15.51 -22.53
CA THR A 32 -15.64 -16.05 -21.17
C THR A 32 -14.21 -15.82 -20.67
N THR A 33 -13.19 -15.92 -21.52
CA THR A 33 -11.80 -15.64 -21.15
C THR A 33 -11.62 -14.17 -20.74
N TRP A 34 -12.26 -13.26 -21.47
CA TRP A 34 -12.25 -11.84 -21.13
C TRP A 34 -13.04 -11.55 -19.85
N ALA A 35 -14.26 -12.11 -19.73
CA ALA A 35 -15.13 -11.98 -18.57
C ALA A 35 -14.50 -12.53 -17.27
N TYR A 36 -13.74 -13.62 -17.36
CA TYR A 36 -13.08 -14.25 -16.21
C TYR A 36 -12.13 -13.29 -15.48
N LYS A 37 -11.52 -12.34 -16.20
CA LYS A 37 -10.66 -11.31 -15.60
C LYS A 37 -11.42 -10.42 -14.61
N PHE A 38 -12.70 -10.13 -14.88
CA PHE A 38 -13.54 -9.37 -13.97
C PHE A 38 -13.88 -10.17 -12.72
N GLY A 39 -14.27 -11.43 -12.89
CA GLY A 39 -14.52 -12.33 -11.75
C GLY A 39 -13.30 -12.45 -10.83
N ILE A 40 -12.11 -12.66 -11.39
CA ILE A 40 -10.86 -12.68 -10.62
C ILE A 40 -10.63 -11.34 -9.92
N LEU A 41 -10.77 -10.22 -10.62
CA LEU A 41 -10.51 -8.89 -10.06
C LEU A 41 -11.43 -8.57 -8.88
N HIS A 42 -12.75 -8.74 -9.05
CA HIS A 42 -13.72 -8.43 -8.01
C HIS A 42 -13.59 -9.37 -6.82
N THR A 43 -13.42 -10.68 -7.05
CA THR A 43 -13.21 -11.65 -5.97
C THR A 43 -11.93 -11.37 -5.20
N ALA A 44 -10.82 -11.09 -5.89
CA ALA A 44 -9.56 -10.76 -5.21
C ALA A 44 -9.68 -9.47 -4.37
N THR A 45 -10.41 -8.48 -4.86
CA THR A 45 -10.66 -7.22 -4.14
C THR A 45 -11.53 -7.48 -2.91
N ALA A 46 -12.62 -8.22 -3.05
CA ALA A 46 -13.55 -8.54 -1.96
C ALA A 46 -12.88 -9.39 -0.87
N VAL A 47 -12.10 -10.41 -1.25
CA VAL A 47 -11.32 -11.22 -0.30
C VAL A 47 -10.32 -10.35 0.47
N ARG A 48 -9.58 -9.46 -0.19
CA ARG A 48 -8.67 -8.54 0.52
C ARG A 48 -9.43 -7.64 1.47
N ARG A 49 -10.49 -6.99 1.00
CA ARG A 49 -11.32 -6.12 1.84
C ARG A 49 -11.78 -6.85 3.09
N GLU A 50 -12.21 -8.09 2.93
CA GLU A 50 -12.69 -8.91 4.03
C GLU A 50 -11.60 -9.25 5.05
N VAL A 51 -10.47 -9.77 4.57
CA VAL A 51 -9.32 -10.12 5.43
C VAL A 51 -8.87 -8.93 6.26
N TRP A 52 -8.93 -7.74 5.68
CA TRP A 52 -8.50 -6.53 6.35
C TRP A 52 -9.62 -5.80 7.09
N SER A 53 -10.91 -6.12 6.90
CA SER A 53 -12.02 -5.34 7.50
C SER A 53 -12.03 -5.36 9.03
N ASN A 54 -11.58 -6.46 9.64
CA ASN A 54 -11.58 -6.65 11.10
C ASN A 54 -10.18 -6.47 11.73
N THR A 55 -9.17 -6.11 10.93
CA THR A 55 -7.84 -5.83 11.48
C THR A 55 -7.86 -4.42 12.05
N GLU A 56 -7.84 -4.32 13.39
CA GLU A 56 -7.45 -3.10 14.07
C GLU A 56 -6.00 -2.82 13.70
N ILE A 57 -5.81 -1.72 12.98
CA ILE A 57 -4.50 -1.31 12.50
C ILE A 57 -4.12 -0.11 13.35
N ASP A 58 -3.12 -0.29 14.19
CA ASP A 58 -2.52 0.81 14.93
C ASP A 58 -1.59 1.61 14.01
N LEU A 59 -2.19 2.60 13.33
CA LEU A 59 -1.49 3.51 12.44
C LEU A 59 -0.57 4.50 13.17
N SER A 60 -0.51 4.45 14.50
CA SER A 60 0.31 5.34 15.32
C SER A 60 1.64 4.70 15.75
N SER A 61 1.75 3.38 15.73
CA SER A 61 2.98 2.69 16.15
C SER A 61 3.98 2.60 14.98
N ILE A 62 5.16 3.19 15.14
CA ILE A 62 6.31 2.92 14.27
C ILE A 62 7.05 1.73 14.91
N PRO A 63 7.18 0.58 14.22
CA PRO A 63 7.86 -0.58 14.79
C PRO A 63 9.30 -0.22 15.15
N GLU A 64 9.75 -0.67 16.33
CA GLU A 64 11.18 -0.64 16.65
C GLU A 64 11.90 -1.58 15.68
N PRO A 65 13.03 -1.17 15.08
CA PRO A 65 13.82 -2.06 14.25
C PRO A 65 14.23 -3.27 15.10
N THR A 66 13.71 -4.45 14.75
CA THR A 66 14.15 -5.70 15.39
C THR A 66 15.63 -5.86 15.06
N SER A 67 16.50 -5.83 16.07
CA SER A 67 17.92 -6.07 15.90
C SER A 67 18.12 -7.50 15.42
N ARG A 68 18.18 -7.67 14.11
CA ARG A 68 18.98 -8.74 13.55
C ARG A 68 20.37 -8.15 13.47
N LEU A 69 21.36 -8.83 14.05
CA LEU A 69 22.75 -8.96 13.59
C LEU A 69 23.77 -8.91 14.74
N GLY A 70 24.82 -9.72 14.59
CA GLY A 70 25.94 -9.88 15.52
C GLY A 70 27.14 -8.96 15.26
N ASP A 71 26.97 -7.84 14.57
CA ASP A 71 28.01 -6.81 14.37
C ASP A 71 27.64 -5.50 15.11
N PRO A 72 28.39 -5.10 16.16
CA PRO A 72 28.12 -3.91 16.96
C PRO A 72 28.18 -2.58 16.20
N VAL A 73 29.05 -2.45 15.18
CA VAL A 73 29.22 -1.17 14.47
C VAL A 73 28.01 -0.90 13.56
N ALA A 74 27.61 -1.90 12.79
CA ALA A 74 26.40 -1.85 11.96
C ALA A 74 25.13 -1.61 12.80
N HIS A 75 25.11 -2.08 14.05
CA HIS A 75 24.00 -1.84 14.97
C HIS A 75 23.86 -0.37 15.37
N VAL A 76 24.97 0.32 15.66
CA VAL A 76 24.95 1.75 16.04
C VAL A 76 24.54 2.64 14.87
N GLU A 77 25.05 2.38 13.66
CA GLU A 77 24.64 3.09 12.45
C GLU A 77 23.15 2.88 12.15
N GLY A 78 22.65 1.64 12.29
CA GLY A 78 21.24 1.31 12.11
C GLY A 78 20.32 2.03 13.10
N LEU A 79 20.73 2.17 14.37
CA LEU A 79 19.98 2.92 15.38
C LEU A 79 19.94 4.43 15.06
N ALA A 80 21.07 5.01 14.63
CA ALA A 80 21.14 6.42 14.24
C ALA A 80 20.21 6.72 13.05
N LEU A 81 20.26 5.88 12.02
CA LEU A 81 19.38 5.99 10.85
C LEU A 81 17.90 5.82 11.22
N SER A 82 17.57 4.83 12.07
CA SER A 82 16.19 4.61 12.52
C SER A 82 15.65 5.81 13.31
N GLY A 83 16.46 6.37 14.20
CA GLY A 83 16.11 7.58 14.95
C GLY A 83 15.90 8.79 14.04
N ALA A 84 16.74 8.96 13.02
CA ALA A 84 16.59 10.01 12.02
C ALA A 84 15.30 9.84 11.19
N LEU A 85 15.01 8.61 10.75
CA LEU A 85 13.78 8.30 10.03
C LEU A 85 12.53 8.60 10.86
N ARG A 86 12.51 8.22 12.14
CA ARG A 86 11.40 8.50 13.06
C ARG A 86 11.14 9.99 13.22
N ARG A 87 12.20 10.78 13.43
CA ARG A 87 12.08 12.25 13.49
C ARG A 87 11.57 12.82 12.18
N CYS A 88 12.11 12.36 11.05
CA CYS A 88 11.70 12.81 9.72
C CYS A 88 10.23 12.48 9.42
N ILE A 89 9.73 11.30 9.83
CA ILE A 89 8.32 10.94 9.75
C ILE A 89 7.46 11.91 10.58
N ALA A 90 7.87 12.23 11.79
CA ALA A 90 7.12 13.13 12.68
C ALA A 90 7.13 14.60 12.22
N GLU A 91 8.22 15.07 11.63
CA GLU A 91 8.44 16.49 11.32
C GLU A 91 8.11 16.84 9.87
N CYS A 92 8.37 15.94 8.90
CA CYS A 92 8.25 16.25 7.48
C CYS A 92 6.91 15.84 6.86
N LEU A 93 6.14 14.94 7.52
CA LEU A 93 4.88 14.42 7.00
C LEU A 93 3.67 15.00 7.72
N THR A 94 2.58 15.18 6.99
CA THR A 94 1.28 15.44 7.61
C THR A 94 0.75 14.18 8.30
N PRO A 95 -0.17 14.30 9.28
CA PRO A 95 -0.78 13.13 9.92
C PRO A 95 -1.44 12.18 8.91
N HIS A 96 -2.00 12.73 7.83
CA HIS A 96 -2.59 11.94 6.75
C HIS A 96 -1.55 11.16 5.95
N GLN A 97 -0.42 11.80 5.62
CA GLN A 97 0.71 11.15 4.92
C GLN A 97 1.36 10.06 5.77
N GLN A 98 1.63 10.36 7.05
CA GLN A 98 2.19 9.40 8.01
C GLN A 98 1.30 8.15 8.11
N ARG A 99 0.00 8.36 8.30
CA ARG A 99 -0.98 7.27 8.40
C ARG A 99 -1.00 6.38 7.16
N ILE A 100 -0.99 6.96 5.96
CA ILE A 100 -0.96 6.20 4.70
C ILE A 100 0.38 5.47 4.52
N LEU A 101 1.50 6.12 4.86
CA LEU A 101 2.81 5.50 4.77
C LEU A 101 2.90 4.26 5.66
N ILE A 102 2.60 4.40 6.96
CA ILE A 102 2.65 3.30 7.93
C ILE A 102 1.73 2.16 7.51
N ALA A 103 0.47 2.48 7.15
CA ALA A 103 -0.49 1.49 6.68
C ALA A 103 0.05 0.60 5.55
N ILE A 104 0.79 1.19 4.62
CA ILE A 104 1.24 0.47 3.42
C ILE A 104 2.59 -0.20 3.64
N THR A 105 3.55 0.48 4.27
CA THR A 105 4.94 0.01 4.34
C THR A 105 5.25 -0.83 5.57
N VAL A 106 4.54 -0.58 6.67
CA VAL A 106 4.72 -1.31 7.93
C VAL A 106 3.69 -2.41 8.04
N GLU A 107 2.41 -2.03 7.93
CA GLU A 107 1.28 -2.95 8.17
C GLU A 107 0.98 -3.81 6.94
N GLY A 108 1.54 -3.47 5.77
CA GLY A 108 1.37 -4.24 4.54
C GLY A 108 -0.04 -4.19 3.97
N ILE A 109 -0.84 -3.18 4.33
CA ILE A 109 -2.24 -3.07 3.90
C ILE A 109 -2.28 -2.73 2.41
N PRO A 110 -3.05 -3.49 1.61
CA PRO A 110 -3.23 -3.20 0.20
C PRO A 110 -3.81 -1.80 -0.07
N ILE A 111 -3.33 -1.14 -1.12
CA ILE A 111 -3.72 0.24 -1.49
C ILE A 111 -5.21 0.36 -1.79
N ASP A 112 -5.81 -0.66 -2.40
CA ASP A 112 -7.25 -0.74 -2.66
C ASP A 112 -8.07 -0.75 -1.38
N VAL A 113 -7.61 -1.45 -0.34
CA VAL A 113 -8.26 -1.45 0.99
C VAL A 113 -8.16 -0.08 1.65
N ILE A 114 -7.00 0.58 1.59
CA ILE A 114 -6.83 1.94 2.13
C ILE A 114 -7.70 2.95 1.37
N ALA A 115 -7.77 2.84 0.05
CA ALA A 115 -8.60 3.71 -0.77
C ALA A 115 -10.08 3.60 -0.40
N ASP A 116 -10.59 2.37 -0.21
CA ASP A 116 -11.97 2.11 0.21
C ASP A 116 -12.25 2.70 1.61
N ARG A 117 -11.40 2.39 2.61
CA ARG A 117 -11.55 2.86 4.00
C ARG A 117 -11.50 4.39 4.13
N LEU A 118 -10.69 5.05 3.31
CA LEU A 118 -10.56 6.52 3.31
C LEU A 118 -11.56 7.20 2.37
N HIS A 119 -12.48 6.44 1.75
CA HIS A 119 -13.44 6.93 0.75
C HIS A 119 -12.76 7.77 -0.35
N THR A 120 -11.65 7.26 -0.87
CA THR A 120 -10.83 7.93 -1.88
C THR A 120 -10.47 6.98 -3.01
N THR A 121 -9.62 7.44 -3.94
CA THR A 121 -9.17 6.62 -5.07
C THR A 121 -7.78 6.05 -4.82
N ARG A 122 -7.47 4.91 -5.45
CA ARG A 122 -6.10 4.35 -5.45
C ARG A 122 -5.07 5.38 -5.90
N ASN A 123 -5.40 6.19 -6.91
CA ASN A 123 -4.53 7.25 -7.44
C ASN A 123 -4.20 8.30 -6.36
N THR A 124 -5.19 8.70 -5.56
CA THR A 124 -4.95 9.61 -4.43
C THR A 124 -4.00 8.99 -3.41
N VAL A 125 -4.21 7.72 -3.04
CA VAL A 125 -3.32 7.00 -2.11
C VAL A 125 -1.91 6.89 -2.67
N TYR A 126 -1.75 6.55 -3.95
CA TYR A 126 -0.45 6.52 -4.63
C TYR A 126 0.26 7.87 -4.59
N LYS A 127 -0.44 8.97 -4.92
CA LYS A 127 0.12 10.31 -4.88
C LYS A 127 0.56 10.70 -3.47
N THR A 128 -0.27 10.40 -2.46
CA THR A 128 0.07 10.69 -1.06
C THR A 128 1.30 9.89 -0.61
N LEU A 129 1.38 8.60 -0.95
CA LEU A 129 2.53 7.75 -0.64
C LEU A 129 3.80 8.23 -1.33
N HIS A 130 3.70 8.61 -2.61
CA HIS A 130 4.81 9.16 -3.37
C HIS A 130 5.33 10.46 -2.73
N GLU A 131 4.44 11.38 -2.41
CA GLU A 131 4.79 12.65 -1.75
C GLU A 131 5.43 12.41 -0.38
N ALA A 132 4.91 11.46 0.40
CA ALA A 132 5.49 11.10 1.69
C ALA A 132 6.94 10.57 1.54
N ARG A 133 7.18 9.64 0.60
CA ARG A 133 8.54 9.12 0.34
C ARG A 133 9.50 10.20 -0.13
N ARG A 134 9.02 11.11 -0.98
CA ARG A 134 9.81 12.25 -1.47
C ARG A 134 10.26 13.12 -0.31
N ARG A 135 9.33 13.54 0.56
CA ARG A 135 9.63 14.38 1.73
C ARG A 135 10.58 13.71 2.71
N LEU A 136 10.41 12.42 2.95
CA LEU A 136 11.34 11.64 3.79
C LEU A 136 12.75 11.61 3.18
N ARG A 137 12.85 11.39 1.87
CA ARG A 137 14.13 11.41 1.17
C ARG A 137 14.80 12.78 1.29
N GLU A 138 14.07 13.86 1.03
CA GLU A 138 14.57 15.23 1.15
C GLU A 138 15.06 15.53 2.59
N GLY A 139 14.29 15.13 3.61
CA GLY A 139 14.67 15.32 5.01
C GLY A 139 15.89 14.50 5.43
N LEU A 140 16.01 13.25 4.97
CA LEU A 140 17.17 12.41 5.26
C LEU A 140 18.44 12.87 4.52
N ILE A 141 18.32 13.40 3.30
CA ILE A 141 19.44 14.04 2.57
C ILE A 141 19.89 15.29 3.32
N ALA A 142 18.97 16.15 3.75
CA ALA A 142 19.29 17.37 4.48
C ALA A 142 20.02 17.10 5.81
N GLN A 143 19.77 15.94 6.42
CA GLN A 143 20.43 15.47 7.64
C GLN A 143 21.72 14.67 7.37
N GLY A 144 22.10 14.45 6.11
CA GLY A 144 23.33 13.74 5.73
C GLY A 144 23.27 12.21 5.85
N TYR A 145 22.09 11.62 6.03
CA TYR A 145 21.93 10.17 6.15
C TYR A 145 21.84 9.45 4.79
N ILE A 146 21.51 10.18 3.72
CA ILE A 146 21.45 9.66 2.35
C ILE A 146 22.27 10.57 1.46
N ASN A 147 23.24 10.00 0.76
CA ASN A 147 23.96 10.70 -0.31
C ASN A 147 23.15 10.62 -1.60
N THR A 148 23.04 11.72 -2.33
CA THR A 148 22.29 11.78 -3.60
C THR A 148 22.99 11.02 -4.74
N THR A 149 24.17 10.45 -4.48
CA THR A 149 25.02 9.80 -5.48
C THR A 149 24.76 8.29 -5.48
N GLU A 150 24.01 7.82 -6.48
CA GLU A 150 24.39 6.58 -7.15
C GLU A 150 25.78 6.84 -7.73
N GLU A 151 26.84 6.47 -7.01
CA GLU A 151 28.13 6.22 -7.64
C GLU A 151 27.95 4.95 -8.46
N VAL A 152 27.47 5.14 -9.69
CA VAL A 152 27.57 4.17 -10.77
C VAL A 152 29.07 4.01 -11.06
N ASN A 153 29.64 2.91 -10.59
CA ASN A 153 30.82 2.28 -11.19
C ASN A 153 30.33 1.17 -12.12
#